data_AF-A0A268ETL6-F1
#
_entry.id   AF-A0A268ETL6-F1
#
_cell.length_a   1.000
_cell.length_b   1.000
_cell.length_c   1.000
_cell.angle_alpha   90.00
_cell.angle_beta   90.00
_cell.angle_gamma   90.00
#
_symmetry.space_group_name_H-M   'P 1'
#
loop_
_entity.id
_entity.type
_entity.pdbx_description
1 polymer ?
#
loop_
_entity_poly.entity_id
_entity_poly.type
_entity_poly.pdbx_seq_one_letter_code
_entity_poly.pdbx_strand_id
1 'polypeptide(L)'
;MDQYRQLTRMMATIRGSLGPGCTIVIDFAAGEIYWELSEQGIVAEISPRPLTGMESKLALVEDLRNCRIFNWHDHYVDLGASEGTHWSLEIEWGDQRKRITGLNAYPAEWKQFCGILRKWSGRAFGFRIFSGQIYRTVLYHYRRH
;
A
#
# COMPACT_ATOMS: atom_id res chain seq x y z
N MET A 1 -6.55 17.32 18.39
CA MET A 1 -7.51 16.44 17.69
C MET A 1 -6.75 15.22 17.18
N ASP A 2 -7.41 14.07 17.12
CA ASP A 2 -6.81 12.82 16.63
C ASP A 2 -6.72 12.83 15.09
N GLN A 3 -5.50 12.77 14.53
CA GLN A 3 -5.23 12.80 13.08
C GLN A 3 -5.99 11.70 12.33
N TYR A 4 -6.14 10.53 12.96
CA TYR A 4 -6.83 9.39 12.37
C TYR A 4 -8.31 9.65 12.07
N ARG A 5 -8.98 10.51 12.85
CA ARG A 5 -10.38 10.88 12.62
C ARG A 5 -10.57 11.83 11.45
N GLN A 6 -9.50 12.46 10.98
CA GLN A 6 -9.52 13.41 9.87
C GLN A 6 -8.94 12.81 8.58
N LEU A 7 -8.62 11.52 8.56
CA LEU A 7 -8.12 10.84 7.36
C LEU A 7 -9.11 11.00 6.22
N THR A 8 -8.62 11.55 5.10
CA THR A 8 -9.40 11.73 3.87
C THR A 8 -8.94 10.72 2.82
N ARG A 9 -7.62 10.51 2.72
CA ARG A 9 -7.04 9.61 1.72
C ARG A 9 -5.73 8.99 2.21
N MET A 10 -5.49 7.77 1.76
CA MET A 10 -4.19 7.12 1.91
C MET A 10 -3.82 6.38 0.62
N MET A 11 -2.58 6.53 0.15
CA MET A 11 -2.06 5.84 -1.02
C MET A 11 -0.74 5.15 -0.65
N ALA A 12 -0.74 3.82 -0.71
CA ALA A 12 0.42 2.99 -0.43
C ALA A 12 0.88 2.30 -1.71
N THR A 13 2.13 2.48 -2.09
CA THR A 13 2.71 1.94 -3.32
C THR A 13 3.97 1.15 -3.02
N ILE A 14 4.15 0.02 -3.71
CA ILE A 14 5.39 -0.77 -3.73
C ILE A 14 5.82 -0.95 -5.18
N ARG A 15 7.09 -0.68 -5.49
CA ARG A 15 7.67 -0.81 -6.85
C ARG A 15 9.10 -1.37 -6.78
N GLY A 16 9.43 -2.25 -7.72
CA GLY A 16 10.82 -2.63 -8.03
C GLY A 16 11.42 -1.78 -9.15
N SER A 17 12.74 -1.84 -9.33
CA SER A 17 13.48 -1.08 -10.37
C SER A 17 13.01 -1.41 -11.80
N LEU A 18 12.58 -2.65 -12.06
CA LEU A 18 12.11 -3.14 -13.37
C LEU A 18 10.95 -4.15 -13.27
N GLY A 19 10.33 -4.23 -12.09
CA GLY A 19 9.29 -5.21 -11.78
C GLY A 19 7.87 -4.64 -11.88
N PRO A 20 6.86 -5.48 -11.58
CA PRO A 20 5.53 -4.96 -11.32
C PRO A 20 5.56 -3.91 -10.19
N GLY A 21 4.46 -3.18 -10.07
CA GLY A 21 4.18 -2.27 -8.99
C GLY A 21 2.79 -2.57 -8.47
N CYS A 22 2.55 -2.30 -7.20
CA CYS A 22 1.25 -2.46 -6.60
C CYS A 22 0.91 -1.20 -5.81
N THR A 23 -0.27 -0.64 -6.05
CA THR A 23 -0.78 0.53 -5.34
C THR A 23 -2.11 0.17 -4.68
N ILE A 24 -2.28 0.57 -3.43
CA ILE A 24 -3.58 0.60 -2.75
C ILE A 24 -3.92 2.04 -2.44
N VAL A 25 -5.08 2.49 -2.90
CA VAL A 25 -5.67 3.79 -2.53
C VAL A 25 -6.87 3.53 -1.65
N ILE A 26 -6.94 4.19 -0.50
CA ILE A 26 -8.11 4.23 0.37
C ILE A 26 -8.62 5.65 0.33
N ASP A 27 -9.83 5.83 -0.17
CA ASP A 27 -10.56 7.10 -0.13
C ASP A 27 -11.62 7.00 0.97
N PHE A 28 -11.37 7.67 2.10
CA PHE A 28 -12.27 7.65 3.25
C PHE A 28 -13.50 8.53 3.01
N ALA A 29 -13.37 9.57 2.18
CA ALA A 29 -14.47 10.46 1.83
C ALA A 29 -15.47 9.74 0.91
N ALA A 30 -14.98 9.17 -0.20
CA ALA A 30 -15.78 8.37 -1.12
C ALA A 30 -16.22 7.03 -0.50
N GLY A 31 -15.44 6.48 0.44
CA GLY A 31 -15.71 5.17 1.02
C GLY A 31 -15.32 4.04 0.07
N GLU A 32 -14.16 4.14 -0.55
CA GLU A 32 -13.69 3.21 -1.58
C GLU A 32 -12.24 2.82 -1.35
N ILE A 33 -11.92 1.58 -1.72
CA ILE A 33 -10.55 1.07 -1.76
C ILE A 33 -10.27 0.63 -3.18
N TYR A 34 -9.20 1.14 -3.75
CA TYR A 34 -8.68 0.74 -5.06
C TYR A 34 -7.40 -0.05 -4.87
N TRP A 35 -7.30 -1.18 -5.54
CA TRP A 35 -6.05 -1.89 -5.71
C TRP A 35 -5.66 -1.85 -7.18
N GLU A 36 -4.41 -1.51 -7.44
CA GLU A 36 -3.84 -1.39 -8.79
C GLU A 36 -2.58 -2.24 -8.89
N LEU A 37 -2.51 -3.07 -9.94
CA LEU A 37 -1.28 -3.68 -10.41
C LEU A 37 -0.76 -2.89 -11.60
N SER A 38 0.51 -2.51 -11.55
CA SER A 38 1.20 -1.89 -12.68
C SER A 38 2.35 -2.77 -13.15
N GLU A 39 2.64 -2.82 -14.45
CA GLU A 39 3.79 -3.51 -15.03
C GLU A 39 4.54 -2.52 -15.93
N GLN A 40 5.84 -2.34 -15.68
CA GLN A 40 6.67 -1.39 -16.44
C GLN A 40 6.09 0.04 -16.50
N GLY A 41 5.38 0.45 -15.45
CA GLY A 41 4.73 1.76 -15.36
C GLY A 41 3.34 1.85 -16.01
N ILE A 42 2.83 0.76 -16.58
CA ILE A 42 1.49 0.70 -17.19
C ILE A 42 0.54 -0.03 -16.24
N VAL A 43 -0.66 0.51 -16.03
CA VAL A 43 -1.68 -0.16 -15.22
C VAL A 43 -2.19 -1.42 -15.94
N ALA A 44 -1.98 -2.57 -15.31
CA ALA A 44 -2.36 -3.88 -15.83
C ALA A 44 -3.70 -4.36 -15.27
N GLU A 45 -3.99 -4.09 -13.99
CA GLU A 45 -5.25 -4.47 -13.33
C GLU A 45 -5.67 -3.40 -12.32
N ILE A 46 -6.98 -3.11 -12.27
CA ILE A 46 -7.59 -2.31 -11.21
C ILE A 46 -8.73 -3.13 -10.58
N SER A 47 -8.77 -3.16 -9.26
CA SER A 47 -9.80 -3.86 -8.49
C SER A 47 -10.37 -2.89 -7.45
N PRO A 48 -11.52 -2.24 -7.71
CA PRO A 48 -12.21 -1.44 -6.71
C PRO A 48 -12.92 -2.35 -5.70
N ARG A 49 -13.04 -1.87 -4.46
CA ARG A 49 -13.81 -2.51 -3.40
C ARG A 49 -14.47 -1.44 -2.53
N PRO A 50 -15.78 -1.54 -2.27
CA PRO A 50 -16.45 -0.57 -1.39
C PRO A 50 -15.97 -0.73 0.05
N LEU A 51 -15.76 0.41 0.72
CA LEU A 51 -15.59 0.52 2.16
C LEU A 51 -16.94 0.92 2.77
N THR A 52 -17.88 -0.02 2.73
CA THR A 52 -19.29 0.22 3.02
C THR A 52 -19.54 0.35 4.52
N GLY A 53 -20.24 1.42 4.91
CA GLY A 53 -20.72 1.63 6.28
C GLY A 53 -19.72 2.32 7.20
N MET A 54 -20.25 3.08 8.16
CA MET A 54 -19.47 3.83 9.14
C MET A 54 -18.62 2.92 10.02
N GLU A 55 -19.13 1.74 10.39
CA GLU A 55 -18.40 0.75 11.19
C GLU A 55 -17.14 0.24 10.49
N SER A 56 -17.22 -0.07 9.19
CA SER A 56 -16.07 -0.50 8.39
C SER A 56 -15.01 0.59 8.32
N LYS A 57 -15.42 1.85 8.10
CA LYS A 57 -14.51 3.01 8.09
C LYS A 57 -13.80 3.16 9.43
N LEU A 58 -14.54 3.09 10.54
CA LEU A 58 -13.97 3.19 11.89
C LEU A 58 -13.03 2.02 12.19
N ALA A 59 -13.40 0.79 11.85
CA ALA A 59 -12.56 -0.39 12.09
C ALA A 59 -11.25 -0.33 11.29
N LEU A 60 -11.29 0.14 10.03
CA LEU A 60 -10.08 0.38 9.24
C LEU A 60 -9.21 1.47 9.87
N VAL A 61 -9.81 2.57 10.32
CA VAL A 61 -9.09 3.66 11.00
C VAL A 61 -8.39 3.15 12.28
N GLU A 62 -9.06 2.34 13.09
CA GLU A 62 -8.46 1.73 14.30
C GLU A 62 -7.32 0.76 13.94
N ASP A 63 -7.50 -0.08 12.91
CA ASP A 63 -6.44 -0.94 12.38
C ASP A 63 -5.20 -0.11 12.00
N LEU A 64 -5.38 0.99 11.28
CA LEU A 64 -4.29 1.90 10.88
C LEU A 64 -3.67 2.63 12.07
N ARG A 65 -4.46 2.94 13.11
CA ARG A 65 -3.96 3.53 14.36
C ARG A 65 -2.96 2.60 15.04
N ASN A 66 -3.22 1.30 15.02
CA ASN A 66 -2.30 0.30 15.59
C ASN A 66 -0.95 0.24 14.88
N CYS A 67 -0.85 0.68 13.63
CA CYS A 67 0.41 0.79 12.90
C CYS A 67 1.19 2.08 13.16
N ARG A 68 0.60 3.06 13.84
CA ARG A 68 1.25 4.34 14.20
C ARG A 68 1.89 5.05 12.98
N ILE A 69 1.24 4.99 11.82
CA ILE A 69 1.76 5.52 10.54
C ILE A 69 2.14 7.01 10.59
N PHE A 70 1.51 7.81 11.46
CA PHE A 70 1.89 9.21 11.66
C PHE A 70 3.25 9.37 12.37
N ASN A 71 3.67 8.38 13.15
CA ASN A 71 4.94 8.38 13.89
C ASN A 71 6.11 7.86 13.06
N TRP A 72 5.86 7.35 11.85
CA TRP A 72 6.91 6.87 10.97
C TRP A 72 7.82 8.03 10.54
N HIS A 73 9.11 7.77 10.36
CA HIS A 73 10.04 8.72 9.76
C HIS A 73 9.68 8.95 8.29
N ASP A 74 9.99 10.13 7.76
CA ASP A 74 9.67 10.47 6.37
C ASP A 74 10.47 9.63 5.37
N HIS A 75 11.68 9.19 5.75
CA HIS A 75 12.56 8.39 4.91
C HIS A 75 13.20 7.24 5.68
N TYR A 76 13.04 6.02 5.14
CA TYR A 76 13.73 4.81 5.59
C TYR A 76 14.70 4.36 4.50
N VAL A 77 15.92 4.91 4.54
CA VAL A 77 17.00 4.55 3.62
C VAL A 77 17.92 3.52 4.25
N ASP A 78 18.28 2.50 3.48
CA ASP A 78 19.36 1.57 3.78
C ASP A 78 20.52 1.90 2.83
N LEU A 79 21.55 2.56 3.35
CA LEU A 79 22.70 3.04 2.56
C LEU A 79 23.52 1.88 1.94
N GLY A 80 23.28 0.64 2.36
CA GLY A 80 23.92 -0.56 1.80
C GLY A 80 23.13 -1.28 0.72
N ALA A 81 21.87 -0.90 0.47
CA ALA A 81 20.99 -1.62 -0.46
C ALA A 81 21.05 -1.00 -1.87
N SER A 82 21.81 -1.61 -2.80
CA SER A 82 21.91 -1.12 -4.19
C SER A 82 20.75 -1.54 -5.11
N GLU A 83 19.99 -2.57 -4.73
CA GLU A 83 18.92 -3.19 -5.54
C GLU A 83 17.74 -3.54 -4.61
N GLY A 84 16.92 -2.54 -4.28
CA GLY A 84 15.84 -2.67 -3.30
C GLY A 84 14.46 -2.51 -3.92
N THR A 85 13.47 -3.21 -3.35
CA THR A 85 12.07 -2.83 -3.59
C THR A 85 11.78 -1.57 -2.80
N HIS A 86 11.29 -0.56 -3.49
CA HIS A 86 10.93 0.73 -2.92
C HIS A 86 9.45 0.76 -2.56
N TRP A 87 9.11 1.50 -1.53
CA TRP A 87 7.72 1.78 -1.20
C TRP A 87 7.53 3.25 -0.85
N SER A 88 6.30 3.72 -1.03
CA SER A 88 5.86 5.03 -0.59
C SER A 88 4.48 4.95 0.04
N LEU A 89 4.24 5.80 1.03
CA LEU A 89 2.97 5.99 1.69
C LEU A 89 2.65 7.49 1.71
N GLU A 90 1.56 7.86 1.04
CA GLU A 90 1.00 9.20 1.07
C GLU A 90 -0.26 9.17 1.94
N ILE A 91 -0.33 10.09 2.91
CA ILE A 91 -1.41 10.19 3.88
C ILE A 91 -1.94 11.62 3.82
N GLU A 92 -3.26 11.77 3.67
CA GLU A 92 -3.96 13.05 3.70
C GLU A 92 -4.94 13.06 4.87
N TRP A 93 -4.92 14.13 5.66
CA TRP A 93 -5.85 14.33 6.78
C TRP A 93 -6.19 15.82 6.94
N GLY A 94 -7.48 16.15 6.94
CA GLY A 94 -7.92 17.54 6.81
C GLY A 94 -7.24 18.22 5.61
N ASP A 95 -6.59 19.36 5.85
CA ASP A 95 -5.81 20.11 4.83
C ASP A 95 -4.31 19.75 4.80
N GLN A 96 -3.91 18.69 5.51
CA GLN A 96 -2.51 18.30 5.65
C GLN A 96 -2.18 17.04 4.85
N ARG A 97 -0.91 16.91 4.46
CA ARG A 97 -0.37 15.75 3.75
C ARG A 97 0.99 15.34 4.30
N LYS A 98 1.26 14.04 4.32
CA LYS A 98 2.56 13.45 4.65
C LYS A 98 2.92 12.43 3.59
N ARG A 99 4.19 12.46 3.16
CA ARG A 99 4.76 11.44 2.28
C ARG A 99 5.88 10.75 3.02
N ILE A 100 5.79 9.44 3.10
CA ILE A 100 6.79 8.56 3.70
C ILE A 100 7.32 7.65 2.60
N THR A 101 8.63 7.44 2.56
CA THR A 101 9.27 6.52 1.61
C THR A 101 10.21 5.58 2.31
N GLY A 102 10.39 4.38 1.76
CA GLY A 102 11.41 3.49 2.28
C GLY A 102 11.86 2.42 1.32
N LEU A 103 12.93 1.76 1.75
CA LEU A 103 13.46 0.54 1.16
C LEU A 103 13.09 -0.66 2.03
N ASN A 104 12.79 -1.79 1.40
CA ASN A 104 12.58 -3.06 2.10
C ASN A 104 11.50 -2.98 3.20
N ALA A 105 11.55 -3.87 4.19
CA ALA A 105 10.50 -4.07 5.19
C ALA A 105 10.59 -3.18 6.44
N TYR A 106 11.08 -1.96 6.30
CA TYR A 106 11.02 -0.95 7.36
C TYR A 106 9.75 -0.11 7.24
N PRO A 107 9.22 0.45 8.34
CA PRO A 107 9.59 0.21 9.76
C PRO A 107 9.11 -1.16 10.29
N ALA A 108 9.32 -1.46 11.57
CA ALA A 108 8.93 -2.73 12.19
C ALA A 108 7.41 -3.05 12.00
N GLU A 109 6.58 -2.01 12.00
CA GLU A 109 5.15 -2.07 11.79
C GLU A 109 4.76 -2.32 10.31
N TRP A 110 5.70 -2.22 9.36
CA TRP A 110 5.42 -2.36 7.92
C TRP A 110 4.72 -3.66 7.58
N LYS A 111 5.15 -4.78 8.17
CA LYS A 111 4.53 -6.09 7.93
C LYS A 111 3.07 -6.13 8.40
N GLN A 112 2.78 -5.50 9.53
CA GLN A 112 1.42 -5.37 10.07
C GLN A 112 0.58 -4.47 9.16
N PHE A 113 1.14 -3.34 8.73
CA PHE A 113 0.51 -2.41 7.79
C PHE A 113 0.12 -3.10 6.48
N CYS A 114 1.03 -3.85 5.86
CA CYS A 114 0.70 -4.66 4.68
C CYS A 114 -0.38 -5.72 4.95
N GLY A 115 -0.45 -6.26 6.18
CA GLY A 115 -1.52 -7.17 6.58
C GLY A 115 -2.90 -6.51 6.59
N ILE A 116 -2.99 -5.30 7.15
CA ILE A 116 -4.21 -4.50 7.18
C ILE A 116 -4.65 -4.16 5.75
N LEU A 117 -3.74 -3.67 4.91
CA LEU A 117 -4.09 -3.34 3.52
C LEU A 117 -4.59 -4.55 2.73
N ARG A 118 -4.00 -5.73 2.95
CA ARG A 118 -4.49 -7.00 2.37
C ARG A 118 -5.89 -7.36 2.84
N LYS A 119 -6.14 -7.26 4.15
CA LYS A 119 -7.46 -7.54 4.76
C LYS A 119 -8.54 -6.68 4.10
N TRP A 120 -8.29 -5.37 4.01
CA TRP A 120 -9.29 -4.40 3.56
C TRP A 120 -9.44 -4.35 2.04
N SER A 121 -8.35 -4.42 1.27
CA SER A 121 -8.45 -4.50 -0.20
C SER A 121 -8.93 -5.87 -0.69
N GLY A 122 -8.70 -6.95 0.07
CA GLY A 122 -8.91 -8.33 -0.40
C GLY A 122 -7.90 -8.79 -1.45
N ARG A 123 -6.86 -7.99 -1.71
CA ARG A 123 -5.81 -8.25 -2.69
C ARG A 123 -4.46 -8.32 -2.00
N ALA A 124 -3.46 -8.90 -2.67
CA ALA A 124 -2.12 -9.00 -2.12
C ALA A 124 -1.46 -7.61 -2.02
N PHE A 125 -0.71 -7.37 -0.94
CA PHE A 125 0.16 -6.20 -0.78
C PHE A 125 1.38 -6.57 0.10
N GLY A 126 2.57 -6.15 -0.29
CA GLY A 126 3.84 -6.42 0.42
C GLY A 126 4.89 -7.16 -0.43
N PHE A 127 6.13 -7.23 0.06
CA PHE A 127 7.30 -7.72 -0.71
C PHE A 127 7.23 -9.18 -1.19
N ARG A 128 6.44 -10.05 -0.54
CA ARG A 128 6.27 -11.45 -1.00
C ARG A 128 5.65 -11.55 -2.40
N ILE A 129 4.96 -10.51 -2.87
CA ILE A 129 4.53 -10.36 -4.25
C ILE A 129 5.73 -10.36 -5.20
N PHE A 130 6.78 -9.64 -4.81
CA PHE A 130 7.97 -9.38 -5.61
C PHE A 130 9.06 -10.45 -5.47
N SER A 131 8.94 -11.40 -4.56
CA SER A 131 9.93 -12.45 -4.36
C SER A 131 9.47 -13.85 -4.81
N GLY A 132 8.34 -13.97 -5.52
CA GLY A 132 8.03 -15.23 -6.21
C GLY A 132 6.56 -15.61 -6.43
N GLN A 133 5.58 -14.94 -5.81
CA GLN A 133 4.18 -15.34 -5.97
C GLN A 133 3.48 -14.72 -7.19
N ILE A 134 3.65 -13.41 -7.45
CA ILE A 134 3.10 -12.78 -8.67
C ILE A 134 4.02 -12.96 -9.88
N TYR A 135 5.34 -13.02 -9.68
CA TYR A 135 6.26 -13.40 -10.76
C TYR A 135 5.86 -14.74 -11.39
N ARG A 136 5.46 -15.75 -10.59
CA ARG A 136 4.91 -16.99 -11.15
C ARG A 136 3.57 -16.77 -11.84
N THR A 137 2.59 -16.13 -11.20
CA THR A 137 1.25 -15.98 -11.79
C THR A 137 1.22 -15.17 -13.09
N VAL A 138 2.04 -14.12 -13.23
CA VAL A 138 2.11 -13.31 -14.45
C VAL A 138 2.96 -14.00 -15.54
N LEU A 139 4.07 -14.67 -15.17
CA LEU A 139 4.87 -15.42 -16.16
C LEU A 139 4.13 -16.63 -16.74
N TYR A 140 3.14 -17.20 -16.03
CA TYR A 140 2.33 -18.32 -16.54
C TYR A 140 1.18 -17.93 -17.48
N HIS A 141 0.91 -16.63 -17.69
CA HIS A 141 -0.08 -16.18 -18.68
C HIS A 141 0.52 -15.64 -20.00
N TYR A 142 1.85 -15.69 -20.17
CA TYR A 142 2.54 -15.27 -21.40
C TYR A 142 3.21 -16.40 -22.20
N ARG A 143 2.76 -17.66 -22.04
CA ARG A 143 3.13 -18.78 -22.93
C ARG A 143 1.97 -19.74 -23.16
N ARG A 144 0.98 -19.33 -23.94
CA ARG A 144 0.21 -20.22 -24.82
C ARG A 144 -0.29 -19.46 -26.05
N HIS A 145 0.55 -19.41 -27.07
CA HIS A 145 0.14 -19.56 -28.46
C HIS A 145 1.02 -20.66 -29.05
#